data_AF-A0A4R8DFS7-F1
#
_entry.id   AF-A0A4R8DFS7-F1
#
_cell.length_a   1.000
_cell.length_b   1.000
_cell.length_c   1.000
_cell.angle_alpha   90.00
_cell.angle_beta   90.00
_cell.angle_gamma   90.00
#
_symmetry.space_group_name_H-M   'P 1'
#
loop_
_entity.id
_entity.type
_entity.pdbx_description
1 polymer ?
#
loop_
_entity_poly.entity_id
_entity_poly.type
_entity_poly.pdbx_seq_one_letter_code
_entity_poly.pdbx_strand_id
1 'polypeptide(L)'
;MPPTIVRFARLPVTLPLATLQAEVAALPSVWKAHFNTAHYQGDWTVLSLRAPGGNPGHVVADALGQAPFADTPLMAHTPVLRAFLDSLPFPLWSVRLLRLAPGALIKEHRDNDLSVEQGEVRLHFPLFTHEAVEFVVDGERVPMRAGDCWYINANLPHRVSNPGPTDRIHLVVDGPVTPELQELFARGELSYASSAPAHGEQEAVIAELRLQGAHALADELEAALRAAPTAGAGAAPGAVPKAAASEDGAGRERDAASAGAMRNAAPPDGGREPAPEARAAALRNWIPAALIRREDEWLCRWIDAGDVPFTDPFFDETLNICRNQPGNRRAFQVLGSVPAMMEWAPEMPSVAPGAIIFHVSRCGSTLAAQLLGLEPKHIVLAEVPFIDDLLRAEYRVPEVPPGDVAGAVKSALQFYGQKRSGAEERLFVKTDSWHIFFHPLYRSLFPDVPFFLLYRSPEEVLYSQRKQRGMHSVPGVIEREIFRGAARRSETGSPGRSEPGGPGRSEAGATGPMPDADTAPNDLDAHMAWVLAQYMKRFMEVAAADPHAYLVNYTEGIPAIVERIAQRTNTPIGPEWRDKMAERSRFHAKRPAQVFSEEAGAGLADTLLEPLFTLYQQLERQRRGQ
;
A
#
# COMPACT_ATOMS: atom_id res chain seq x y z
N MET A 1 11.15 -4.05 -31.40
CA MET A 1 11.26 -2.71 -30.77
C MET A 1 11.04 -2.89 -29.27
N PRO A 2 11.78 -2.21 -28.38
CA PRO A 2 11.44 -2.24 -26.97
C PRO A 2 10.00 -1.73 -26.77
N PRO A 3 9.23 -2.25 -25.80
CA PRO A 3 7.94 -1.69 -25.47
C PRO A 3 8.11 -0.19 -25.16
N THR A 4 7.31 0.67 -25.80
CA THR A 4 7.28 2.10 -25.50
C THR A 4 6.08 2.36 -24.60
N ILE A 5 6.32 2.94 -23.43
CA ILE A 5 5.26 3.37 -22.51
C ILE A 5 5.02 4.86 -22.68
N VAL A 6 3.79 5.32 -22.49
CA VAL A 6 3.46 6.74 -22.53
C VAL A 6 4.10 7.41 -21.31
N ARG A 7 4.96 8.39 -21.54
CA ARG A 7 5.61 9.18 -20.49
C ARG A 7 4.67 10.25 -19.96
N PHE A 8 4.10 11.03 -20.88
CA PHE A 8 3.06 12.02 -20.62
C PHE A 8 2.29 12.28 -21.92
N ALA A 9 1.09 12.84 -21.79
CA ALA A 9 0.28 13.21 -22.94
C ALA A 9 -0.51 14.50 -22.70
N ARG A 10 -0.60 15.37 -23.71
CA ARG A 10 -1.57 16.48 -23.72
C ARG A 10 -2.84 16.03 -24.41
N LEU A 11 -3.95 16.01 -23.69
CA LEU A 11 -5.23 15.55 -24.21
C LEU A 11 -6.08 16.72 -24.70
N PRO A 12 -6.90 16.53 -25.77
CA PRO A 12 -7.72 17.59 -26.35
C PRO A 12 -9.01 17.80 -25.54
N VAL A 13 -8.89 18.26 -24.30
CA VAL A 13 -10.01 18.59 -23.41
C VAL A 13 -10.04 20.11 -23.19
N THR A 14 -11.19 20.73 -23.43
CA THR A 14 -11.37 22.17 -23.25
C THR A 14 -11.83 22.49 -21.83
N LEU A 15 -11.05 23.31 -21.13
CA LEU A 15 -11.41 23.78 -19.79
C LEU A 15 -12.15 25.12 -19.84
N PRO A 16 -13.28 25.28 -19.12
CA PRO A 16 -13.87 26.60 -18.85
C PRO A 16 -13.03 27.35 -17.80
N LEU A 17 -11.78 27.69 -18.16
CA LEU A 17 -10.72 28.09 -17.24
C LEU A 17 -11.10 29.29 -16.37
N ALA A 18 -11.58 30.39 -16.97
CA ALA A 18 -11.86 31.62 -16.25
C ALA A 18 -12.94 31.44 -15.16
N THR A 19 -14.00 30.68 -15.48
CA THR A 19 -15.08 30.40 -14.52
C THR A 19 -14.64 29.43 -13.43
N LEU A 20 -13.81 28.43 -13.77
CA LEU A 20 -13.23 27.52 -12.78
C LEU A 20 -12.27 28.24 -11.83
N GLN A 21 -11.44 29.16 -12.35
CA GLN A 21 -10.54 29.97 -11.53
C GLN A 21 -11.32 30.84 -10.54
N ALA A 22 -12.39 31.50 -11.00
CA ALA A 22 -13.23 32.31 -10.13
C ALA A 22 -13.89 31.47 -9.02
N GLU A 23 -14.41 30.29 -9.34
CA GLU A 23 -15.03 29.39 -8.37
C GLU A 23 -14.02 28.84 -7.36
N VAL A 24 -12.86 28.36 -7.81
CA VAL A 24 -11.81 27.83 -6.93
C VAL A 24 -11.24 28.92 -6.02
N ALA A 25 -11.12 30.16 -6.50
CA ALA A 25 -10.69 31.29 -5.68
C ALA A 25 -11.72 31.67 -4.59
N ALA A 26 -13.00 31.34 -4.79
CA ALA A 26 -14.08 31.64 -3.85
C ALA A 26 -14.29 30.54 -2.79
N LEU A 27 -13.57 29.42 -2.86
CA LEU A 27 -13.73 28.30 -1.92
C LEU A 27 -13.30 28.70 -0.49
N PRO A 28 -14.12 28.40 0.54
CA PRO A 28 -13.80 28.73 1.92
C PRO A 28 -12.59 27.93 2.43
N SER A 29 -11.77 28.62 3.22
CA SER A 29 -10.40 28.30 3.62
C SER A 29 -10.23 27.12 4.58
N VAL A 30 -10.24 25.87 4.09
CA VAL A 30 -9.73 24.70 4.84
C VAL A 30 -8.90 23.78 3.94
N TRP A 31 -7.79 24.30 3.41
CA TRP A 31 -6.77 23.51 2.73
C TRP A 31 -6.08 22.58 3.72
N LYS A 32 -6.03 21.26 3.44
CA LYS A 32 -5.34 20.29 4.31
C LYS A 32 -3.93 20.03 3.83
N ALA A 33 -2.95 19.93 4.73
CA ALA A 33 -1.58 19.57 4.35
C ALA A 33 -1.54 18.20 3.65
N HIS A 34 -0.73 18.08 2.60
CA HIS A 34 -0.53 16.81 1.91
C HIS A 34 0.22 15.83 2.84
N PHE A 35 -0.23 14.57 2.90
CA PHE A 35 0.27 13.58 3.86
C PHE A 35 1.75 13.19 3.63
N ASN A 36 2.26 13.36 2.41
CA ASN A 36 3.58 12.89 2.00
C ASN A 36 4.74 13.88 2.30
N THR A 37 4.93 14.27 3.56
CA THR A 37 5.92 15.28 3.99
C THR A 37 7.39 14.92 3.71
N ALA A 38 7.70 13.66 3.41
CA ALA A 38 9.06 13.23 3.07
C ALA A 38 9.49 13.62 1.63
N HIS A 39 8.52 13.88 0.75
CA HIS A 39 8.74 14.11 -0.68
C HIS A 39 8.57 15.55 -1.10
N TYR A 40 8.33 16.50 -0.18
CA TYR A 40 8.29 17.92 -0.52
C TYR A 40 9.01 18.83 0.49
N GLN A 41 9.40 20.02 0.05
CA GLN A 41 9.80 21.15 0.90
C GLN A 41 8.88 22.33 0.58
N GLY A 42 8.50 23.13 1.59
CA GLY A 42 7.49 24.20 1.44
C GLY A 42 6.07 23.72 1.74
N ASP A 43 5.04 24.48 1.35
CA ASP A 43 3.63 24.12 1.63
C ASP A 43 2.96 23.41 0.44
N TRP A 44 2.51 22.17 0.67
CA TRP A 44 1.70 21.40 -0.27
C TRP A 44 0.37 21.05 0.41
N THR A 45 -0.75 21.47 -0.18
CA THR A 45 -2.08 21.28 0.39
C THR A 45 -3.09 20.71 -0.61
N VAL A 46 -4.12 20.04 -0.09
CA VAL A 46 -5.13 19.28 -0.83
C VAL A 46 -6.53 19.70 -0.41
N LEU A 47 -7.43 19.81 -1.38
CA LEU A 47 -8.88 19.80 -1.18
C LEU A 47 -9.49 18.64 -1.96
N SER A 48 -10.14 17.71 -1.27
CA SER A 48 -10.81 16.56 -1.90
C SER A 48 -12.28 16.92 -2.21
N LEU A 49 -12.64 16.86 -3.49
CA LEU A 49 -14.00 17.08 -4.00
C LEU A 49 -14.75 15.76 -4.18
N ARG A 50 -14.01 14.68 -4.50
CA ARG A 50 -14.53 13.31 -4.56
C ARG A 50 -13.52 12.37 -3.94
N ALA A 51 -13.98 11.54 -3.02
CA ALA A 51 -13.15 10.64 -2.23
C ALA A 51 -13.92 9.34 -1.92
N PRO A 52 -13.24 8.23 -1.56
CA PRO A 52 -13.92 7.03 -1.09
C PRO A 52 -14.90 7.38 0.04
N GLY A 53 -16.19 7.08 -0.15
CA GLY A 53 -17.25 7.36 0.81
C GLY A 53 -17.58 8.85 1.02
N GLY A 54 -17.08 9.78 0.20
CA GLY A 54 -17.36 11.21 0.31
C GLY A 54 -16.67 11.91 1.50
N ASN A 55 -15.68 11.26 2.12
CA ASN A 55 -14.98 11.81 3.29
C ASN A 55 -13.92 12.87 2.90
N PRO A 56 -14.07 14.15 3.32
CA PRO A 56 -13.10 15.20 3.02
C PRO A 56 -11.77 15.05 3.77
N GLY A 57 -11.64 14.09 4.69
CA GLY A 57 -10.41 13.69 5.38
C GLY A 57 -9.47 12.81 4.56
N HIS A 58 -9.96 12.20 3.49
CA HIS A 58 -9.17 11.32 2.64
C HIS A 58 -8.32 12.15 1.67
N VAL A 59 -7.03 12.34 2.01
CA VAL A 59 -6.05 13.08 1.19
C VAL A 59 -5.16 12.16 0.34
N VAL A 60 -5.23 10.85 0.55
CA VAL A 60 -4.50 9.81 -0.20
C VAL A 60 -5.20 9.53 -1.52
N ALA A 61 -4.40 9.32 -2.56
CA ALA A 61 -4.82 8.76 -3.84
C ALA A 61 -5.08 7.25 -3.70
N ASP A 62 -6.04 6.87 -2.87
CA ASP A 62 -6.31 5.45 -2.68
C ASP A 62 -7.16 4.94 -3.85
N ALA A 63 -6.51 4.53 -4.94
CA ALA A 63 -7.13 3.76 -6.01
C ALA A 63 -7.59 2.36 -5.52
N LEU A 64 -7.21 1.97 -4.30
CA LEU A 64 -7.56 0.69 -3.65
C LEU A 64 -8.70 0.83 -2.61
N GLY A 65 -9.24 2.04 -2.41
CA GLY A 65 -10.33 2.28 -1.47
C GLY A 65 -11.67 1.73 -1.95
N GLN A 66 -12.24 0.77 -1.21
CA GLN A 66 -13.47 0.02 -1.54
C GLN A 66 -14.79 0.74 -1.33
N ALA A 67 -14.80 1.91 -0.70
CA ALA A 67 -16.01 2.73 -0.67
C ALA A 67 -16.18 3.37 -2.05
N PRO A 68 -17.37 3.30 -2.67
CA PRO A 68 -17.59 3.98 -3.95
C PRO A 68 -17.19 5.44 -3.80
N PHE A 69 -16.46 5.95 -4.80
CA PHE A 69 -16.11 7.35 -4.83
C PHE A 69 -17.39 8.17 -4.84
N ALA A 70 -17.54 9.04 -3.85
CA ALA A 70 -18.67 9.91 -3.68
C ALA A 70 -18.23 11.35 -3.49
N ASP A 71 -19.12 12.26 -3.85
CA ASP A 71 -18.90 13.70 -3.71
C ASP A 71 -18.72 14.04 -2.22
N THR A 72 -17.69 14.80 -1.88
CA THR A 72 -17.56 15.38 -0.55
C THR A 72 -18.54 16.56 -0.42
N PRO A 73 -18.85 17.04 0.80
CA PRO A 73 -19.68 18.25 0.97
C PRO A 73 -19.12 19.49 0.25
N LEU A 74 -17.83 19.50 -0.08
CA LEU A 74 -17.21 20.59 -0.83
C LEU A 74 -17.69 20.66 -2.28
N MET A 75 -18.05 19.52 -2.91
CA MET A 75 -18.53 19.49 -4.29
C MET A 75 -19.81 20.34 -4.48
N ALA A 76 -20.66 20.43 -3.46
CA ALA A 76 -21.87 21.26 -3.48
C ALA A 76 -21.57 22.76 -3.60
N HIS A 77 -20.34 23.17 -3.26
CA HIS A 77 -19.86 24.55 -3.35
C HIS A 77 -19.11 24.83 -4.66
N THR A 78 -19.01 23.84 -5.56
CA THR A 78 -18.30 23.95 -6.83
C THR A 78 -19.17 23.57 -8.03
N PRO A 79 -20.27 24.29 -8.31
CA PRO A 79 -21.21 23.94 -9.38
C PRO A 79 -20.60 23.99 -10.80
N VAL A 80 -19.70 24.93 -11.08
CA VAL A 80 -19.02 25.03 -12.39
C VAL A 80 -18.06 23.86 -12.56
N LEU A 81 -17.28 23.54 -11.53
CA LEU A 81 -16.37 22.40 -11.52
C LEU A 81 -17.15 21.10 -11.68
N ARG A 82 -18.28 20.94 -10.98
CA ARG A 82 -19.15 19.77 -11.11
C ARG A 82 -19.68 19.61 -12.54
N ALA A 83 -20.19 20.68 -13.15
CA ALA A 83 -20.65 20.65 -14.53
C ALA A 83 -19.54 20.28 -15.53
N PHE A 84 -18.31 20.74 -15.30
CA PHE A 84 -17.15 20.33 -16.08
C PHE A 84 -16.82 18.85 -15.89
N LEU A 85 -16.78 18.36 -14.66
CA LEU A 85 -16.52 16.95 -14.35
C LEU A 85 -17.56 16.02 -14.98
N ASP A 86 -18.84 16.39 -14.91
CA ASP A 86 -19.96 15.64 -15.51
C ASP A 86 -19.85 15.58 -17.05
N SER A 87 -19.05 16.45 -17.68
CA SER A 87 -18.80 16.44 -19.12
C SER A 87 -17.65 15.52 -19.56
N LEU A 88 -16.86 14.99 -18.62
CA LEU A 88 -15.75 14.08 -18.94
C LEU A 88 -16.30 12.71 -19.37
N PRO A 89 -15.74 12.09 -20.43
CA PRO A 89 -16.34 10.90 -21.04
C PRO A 89 -15.99 9.59 -20.32
N PHE A 90 -15.60 9.63 -19.05
CA PHE A 90 -15.18 8.45 -18.30
C PHE A 90 -15.61 8.55 -16.82
N PRO A 91 -15.80 7.42 -16.13
CA PRO A 91 -16.15 7.40 -14.70
C PRO A 91 -15.09 8.07 -13.83
N LEU A 92 -15.53 8.89 -12.88
CA LEU A 92 -14.63 9.61 -11.98
C LEU A 92 -14.41 8.85 -10.68
N TRP A 93 -13.15 8.62 -10.35
CA TRP A 93 -12.74 8.10 -9.05
C TRP A 93 -12.44 9.26 -8.10
N SER A 94 -11.16 9.59 -7.86
CA SER A 94 -10.78 10.69 -6.99
C SER A 94 -10.78 12.01 -7.76
N VAL A 95 -11.23 13.08 -7.11
CA VAL A 95 -11.19 14.45 -7.66
C VAL A 95 -10.64 15.38 -6.58
N ARG A 96 -9.52 16.04 -6.86
CA ARG A 96 -8.78 16.82 -5.86
C ARG A 96 -8.20 18.09 -6.46
N LEU A 97 -8.14 19.17 -5.68
CA LEU A 97 -7.33 20.35 -5.97
C LEU A 97 -6.01 20.22 -5.21
N LEU A 98 -4.88 20.23 -5.93
CA LEU A 98 -3.54 20.17 -5.37
C LEU A 98 -2.87 21.53 -5.48
N ARG A 99 -2.66 22.19 -4.35
CA ARG A 99 -1.99 23.49 -4.25
C ARG A 99 -0.55 23.33 -3.76
N LEU A 100 0.41 23.79 -4.58
CA LEU A 100 1.82 23.88 -4.24
C LEU A 100 2.19 25.37 -4.12
N ALA A 101 2.60 25.80 -2.93
CA ALA A 101 2.90 27.20 -2.64
C ALA A 101 4.15 27.73 -3.38
N PRO A 102 4.34 29.05 -3.49
CA PRO A 102 5.59 29.66 -3.95
C PRO A 102 6.81 29.11 -3.21
N GLY A 103 7.86 28.77 -3.95
CA GLY A 103 9.11 28.21 -3.43
C GLY A 103 9.04 26.75 -3.00
N ALA A 104 7.87 26.10 -3.05
CA ALA A 104 7.74 24.70 -2.68
C ALA A 104 8.22 23.77 -3.82
N LEU A 105 8.80 22.64 -3.43
CA LEU A 105 9.28 21.60 -4.34
C LEU A 105 8.79 20.23 -3.89
N ILE A 106 8.43 19.39 -4.85
CA ILE A 106 8.20 17.96 -4.70
C ILE A 106 9.43 17.27 -5.30
N LYS A 107 10.19 16.58 -4.45
CA LYS A 107 11.41 15.84 -4.79
C LYS A 107 11.09 14.73 -5.79
N GLU A 108 12.13 14.30 -6.51
CA GLU A 108 11.99 13.20 -7.45
C GLU A 108 11.57 11.91 -6.74
N HIS A 109 10.48 11.31 -7.24
CA HIS A 109 9.91 10.08 -6.72
C HIS A 109 9.18 9.33 -7.83
N ARG A 110 8.71 8.13 -7.50
CA ARG A 110 7.79 7.35 -8.31
C ARG A 110 6.55 7.13 -7.47
N ASP A 111 5.38 7.30 -8.08
CA ASP A 111 4.14 6.82 -7.50
C ASP A 111 3.95 5.35 -7.91
N ASN A 112 3.11 4.63 -7.18
CA ASN A 112 2.72 3.28 -7.52
C ASN A 112 1.28 3.31 -8.05
N ASP A 113 1.03 2.58 -9.15
CA ASP A 113 -0.24 2.56 -9.90
C ASP A 113 -0.54 3.93 -10.59
N LEU A 114 -1.61 4.02 -11.41
CA LEU A 114 -1.96 5.20 -12.26
C LEU A 114 -1.14 5.37 -13.55
N SER A 115 -0.84 4.26 -14.23
CA SER A 115 -0.43 4.29 -15.63
C SER A 115 -1.55 3.81 -16.54
N VAL A 116 -1.68 4.45 -17.70
CA VAL A 116 -2.66 4.06 -18.73
C VAL A 116 -2.52 2.59 -19.10
N GLU A 117 -1.29 2.10 -19.13
CA GLU A 117 -0.95 0.70 -19.41
C GLU A 117 -1.47 -0.28 -18.36
N GLN A 118 -1.74 0.19 -17.14
CA GLN A 118 -2.31 -0.57 -16.03
C GLN A 118 -3.83 -0.37 -15.89
N GLY A 119 -4.47 0.34 -16.82
CA GLY A 119 -5.91 0.54 -16.85
C GLY A 119 -6.42 1.66 -15.94
N GLU A 120 -5.52 2.51 -15.43
CA GLU A 120 -5.83 3.64 -14.56
C GLU A 120 -5.21 4.92 -15.11
N VAL A 121 -5.85 6.07 -14.85
CA VAL A 121 -5.34 7.37 -15.30
C VAL A 121 -5.35 8.36 -14.16
N ARG A 122 -4.35 9.25 -14.18
CA ARG A 122 -4.37 10.53 -13.45
C ARG A 122 -4.26 11.67 -14.45
N LEU A 123 -5.33 12.47 -14.55
CA LEU A 123 -5.35 13.68 -15.36
C LEU A 123 -5.12 14.91 -14.49
N HIS A 124 -4.22 15.77 -14.94
CA HIS A 124 -3.93 17.07 -14.39
C HIS A 124 -4.52 18.16 -15.28
N PHE A 125 -5.31 19.04 -14.66
CA PHE A 125 -5.85 20.24 -15.27
C PHE A 125 -5.28 21.46 -14.53
N PRO A 126 -4.24 22.12 -15.07
CA PRO A 126 -3.65 23.28 -14.45
C PRO A 126 -4.65 24.44 -14.43
N LEU A 127 -5.08 24.87 -13.25
CA LEU A 127 -5.99 26.01 -13.09
C LEU A 127 -5.21 27.29 -12.83
N PHE A 128 -4.24 27.22 -11.92
CA PHE A 128 -3.31 28.29 -11.61
C PHE A 128 -1.89 27.73 -11.72
N THR A 129 -1.05 28.32 -12.58
CA THR A 129 0.34 27.90 -12.78
C THR A 129 1.15 29.09 -13.26
N HIS A 130 2.48 28.98 -13.20
CA HIS A 130 3.42 30.01 -13.63
C HIS A 130 4.40 29.39 -14.63
N GLU A 131 4.95 30.18 -15.57
CA GLU A 131 5.96 29.71 -16.54
C GLU A 131 7.24 29.16 -15.90
N ALA A 132 7.49 29.59 -14.66
CA ALA A 132 8.63 29.15 -13.86
C ALA A 132 8.39 27.77 -13.20
N VAL A 133 7.15 27.25 -13.20
CA VAL A 133 6.88 25.91 -12.67
C VAL A 133 7.57 24.87 -13.55
N GLU A 134 8.29 23.98 -12.91
CA GLU A 134 8.98 22.86 -13.55
C GLU A 134 8.33 21.56 -13.12
N PHE A 135 7.58 20.93 -14.02
CA PHE A 135 7.13 19.56 -13.86
C PHE A 135 8.02 18.70 -14.76
N VAL A 136 8.74 17.74 -14.18
CA VAL A 136 9.65 16.86 -14.95
C VAL A 136 9.24 15.41 -14.74
N VAL A 137 9.16 14.64 -15.82
CA VAL A 137 8.87 13.20 -15.83
C VAL A 137 9.95 12.52 -16.67
N ASP A 138 10.65 11.55 -16.10
CA ASP A 138 11.72 10.79 -16.76
C ASP A 138 12.76 11.72 -17.42
N GLY A 139 13.19 12.75 -16.67
CA GLY A 139 14.13 13.76 -17.13
C GLY A 139 13.59 14.80 -18.13
N GLU A 140 12.37 14.63 -18.64
CA GLU A 140 11.75 15.51 -19.62
C GLU A 140 10.75 16.49 -18.98
N ARG A 141 10.84 17.78 -19.32
CA ARG A 141 9.94 18.82 -18.78
C ARG A 141 8.57 18.75 -19.47
N VAL A 142 7.51 18.65 -18.67
CA VAL A 142 6.12 18.70 -19.12
C VAL A 142 5.64 20.16 -19.14
N PRO A 143 5.30 20.74 -20.30
CA PRO A 143 4.95 22.15 -20.43
C PRO A 143 3.48 22.41 -20.04
N MET A 144 3.12 22.16 -18.79
CA MET A 144 1.74 22.30 -18.29
C MET A 144 1.29 23.77 -18.25
N ARG A 145 0.48 24.21 -19.21
CA ARG A 145 -0.12 25.56 -19.23
C ARG A 145 -1.51 25.56 -18.60
N ALA A 146 -1.92 26.72 -18.08
CA ALA A 146 -3.26 26.90 -17.54
C ALA A 146 -4.32 26.61 -18.62
N GLY A 147 -5.30 25.77 -18.29
CA GLY A 147 -6.39 25.38 -19.19
C GLY A 147 -6.12 24.14 -20.05
N ASP A 148 -4.91 23.56 -20.01
CA ASP A 148 -4.63 22.29 -20.68
C ASP A 148 -5.14 21.08 -19.86
N CYS A 149 -5.19 19.92 -20.51
CA CYS A 149 -5.35 18.61 -19.87
C CYS A 149 -4.12 17.75 -20.11
N TRP A 150 -3.52 17.25 -19.03
CA TRP A 150 -2.27 16.49 -19.08
C TRP A 150 -2.41 15.16 -18.36
N TYR A 151 -2.03 14.08 -19.02
CA TYR A 151 -1.67 12.83 -18.36
C TYR A 151 -0.16 12.82 -18.08
N ILE A 152 0.23 12.30 -16.93
CA ILE A 152 1.61 11.94 -16.62
C ILE A 152 1.65 10.50 -16.12
N ASN A 153 2.65 9.74 -16.55
CA ASN A 153 2.88 8.41 -16.04
C ASN A 153 3.62 8.50 -14.71
N ALA A 154 2.89 8.37 -13.62
CA ALA A 154 3.42 8.57 -12.27
C ALA A 154 4.38 7.44 -11.83
N ASN A 155 4.39 6.29 -12.53
CA ASN A 155 5.34 5.20 -12.32
C ASN A 155 6.78 5.55 -12.77
N LEU A 156 6.94 6.59 -13.60
CA LEU A 156 8.25 7.12 -13.99
C LEU A 156 8.76 8.12 -12.94
N PRO A 157 10.09 8.29 -12.80
CA PRO A 157 10.66 9.27 -11.89
C PRO A 157 10.14 10.66 -12.25
N HIS A 158 9.50 11.34 -11.30
CA HIS A 158 8.94 12.66 -11.55
C HIS A 158 9.13 13.59 -10.36
N ARG A 159 9.26 14.88 -10.66
CA ARG A 159 9.45 15.96 -9.69
C ARG A 159 8.70 17.21 -10.10
N VAL A 160 8.38 18.05 -9.13
CA VAL A 160 7.74 19.35 -9.38
C VAL A 160 8.46 20.43 -8.59
N SER A 161 8.78 21.55 -9.21
CA SER A 161 9.29 22.74 -8.53
C SER A 161 8.39 23.93 -8.85
N ASN A 162 7.98 24.69 -7.84
CA ASN A 162 7.27 25.95 -8.02
C ASN A 162 8.14 27.13 -7.54
N PRO A 163 9.18 27.54 -8.30
CA PRO A 163 9.99 28.71 -7.95
C PRO A 163 9.27 30.04 -8.25
N GLY A 164 8.07 30.00 -8.84
CA GLY A 164 7.28 31.18 -9.18
C GLY A 164 6.71 31.90 -7.96
N PRO A 165 6.24 33.15 -8.12
CA PRO A 165 5.74 33.97 -7.03
C PRO A 165 4.30 33.64 -6.61
N THR A 166 3.61 32.76 -7.34
CA THR A 166 2.19 32.45 -7.15
C THR A 166 1.95 30.98 -6.82
N ASP A 167 0.82 30.69 -6.19
CA ASP A 167 0.37 29.32 -5.95
C ASP A 167 0.16 28.57 -7.27
N ARG A 168 0.65 27.34 -7.34
CA ARG A 168 0.31 26.38 -8.39
C ARG A 168 -0.85 25.53 -7.91
N ILE A 169 -2.00 25.58 -8.57
CA ILE A 169 -3.19 24.79 -8.24
C ILE A 169 -3.61 23.99 -9.47
N HIS A 170 -3.56 22.67 -9.38
CA HIS A 170 -4.09 21.77 -10.41
C HIS A 170 -5.32 21.05 -9.88
N LEU A 171 -6.36 20.95 -10.71
CA LEU A 171 -7.40 19.96 -10.55
C LEU A 171 -6.85 18.62 -11.03
N VAL A 172 -6.91 17.61 -10.18
CA VAL A 172 -6.42 16.26 -10.45
C VAL A 172 -7.60 15.30 -10.38
N VAL A 173 -7.77 14.53 -11.44
CA VAL A 173 -8.87 13.57 -11.61
C VAL A 173 -8.27 12.20 -11.88
N ASP A 174 -8.60 11.24 -11.02
CA ASP A 174 -8.25 9.84 -11.20
C ASP A 174 -9.47 9.07 -11.76
N GLY A 175 -9.23 8.03 -12.55
CA GLY A 175 -10.29 7.19 -13.12
C GLY A 175 -9.77 5.96 -13.86
N PRO A 176 -10.65 5.08 -14.33
CA PRO A 176 -10.28 3.92 -15.13
C PRO A 176 -10.01 4.34 -16.59
N VAL A 177 -9.19 3.56 -17.29
CA VAL A 177 -9.03 3.69 -18.74
C VAL A 177 -10.24 3.06 -19.44
N THR A 178 -11.09 3.91 -20.02
CA THR A 178 -12.23 3.48 -20.84
C THR A 178 -11.92 3.63 -22.34
N PRO A 179 -12.70 2.99 -23.24
CA PRO A 179 -12.55 3.18 -24.69
C PRO A 179 -12.61 4.65 -25.13
N GLU A 180 -13.50 5.44 -24.53
CA GLU A 180 -13.66 6.87 -24.83
C GLU A 180 -12.41 7.67 -24.40
N LEU A 181 -11.81 7.29 -23.26
CA LEU A 181 -10.55 7.89 -22.83
C LEU A 181 -9.40 7.47 -23.77
N GLN A 182 -9.36 6.23 -24.25
CA GLN A 182 -8.38 5.79 -25.25
C GLN A 182 -8.49 6.61 -26.55
N GLU A 183 -9.69 6.98 -26.98
CA GLU A 183 -9.89 7.89 -28.12
C GLU A 183 -9.40 9.31 -27.85
N LEU A 184 -9.46 9.79 -26.61
CA LEU A 184 -8.82 11.06 -26.22
C LEU A 184 -7.30 10.98 -26.31
N PHE A 185 -6.71 9.88 -25.84
CA PHE A 185 -5.27 9.63 -25.98
C PHE A 185 -4.85 9.52 -27.45
N ALA A 186 -5.62 8.85 -28.30
CA ALA A 186 -5.32 8.73 -29.73
C ALA A 186 -5.30 10.08 -30.47
N ARG A 187 -6.04 11.07 -29.95
CA ARG A 187 -6.08 12.45 -30.48
C ARG A 187 -5.14 13.41 -29.75
N GLY A 188 -4.44 12.95 -28.71
CA GLY A 188 -3.54 13.76 -27.91
C GLY A 188 -2.13 13.84 -28.50
N GLU A 189 -1.30 14.69 -27.88
CA GLU A 189 0.13 14.76 -28.16
C GLU A 189 0.87 13.94 -27.10
N LEU A 190 1.48 12.82 -27.51
CA LEU A 190 2.10 11.85 -26.61
C LEU A 190 3.63 11.94 -26.66
N SER A 191 4.25 11.86 -25.50
CA SER A 191 5.68 11.54 -25.33
C SER A 191 5.81 10.11 -24.83
N TYR A 192 6.85 9.40 -25.29
CA TYR A 192 7.10 8.00 -24.96
C TYR A 192 8.45 7.82 -24.26
N ALA A 193 8.48 6.94 -23.26
CA ALA A 193 9.70 6.47 -22.64
C ALA A 193 10.08 5.07 -23.14
N SER A 194 11.38 4.80 -23.21
CA SER A 194 11.91 3.46 -23.46
C SER A 194 11.62 2.59 -22.24
N SER A 195 11.03 1.41 -22.43
CA SER A 195 10.86 0.45 -21.31
C SER A 195 12.16 -0.27 -20.92
N ALA A 196 13.31 0.10 -21.46
CA ALA A 196 14.58 -0.49 -21.05
C ALA A 196 14.93 -0.01 -19.62
N PRO A 197 15.39 -0.90 -18.73
CA PRO A 197 15.92 -0.47 -17.44
C PRO A 197 17.01 0.58 -17.67
N ALA A 198 17.04 1.64 -16.86
CA ALA A 198 18.06 2.66 -16.99
C ALA A 198 19.45 2.04 -16.83
N HIS A 199 20.45 2.53 -17.56
CA HIS A 199 21.84 2.02 -17.52
C HIS A 199 22.38 1.89 -16.07
N GLY A 200 21.99 2.82 -15.19
CA GLY A 200 22.35 2.80 -13.76
C GLY A 200 21.67 1.69 -12.93
N GLU A 201 20.49 1.20 -13.32
CA GLU A 201 19.86 0.03 -12.67
C GLU A 201 20.57 -1.27 -13.07
N GLN A 202 21.06 -1.36 -14.31
CA GLN A 202 21.83 -2.52 -14.78
C GLN A 202 23.23 -2.59 -14.14
N GLU A 203 23.88 -1.44 -13.92
CA GLU A 203 25.15 -1.36 -13.19
C GLU A 203 24.98 -1.73 -11.70
N ALA A 204 23.87 -1.32 -11.07
CA ALA A 204 23.55 -1.73 -9.70
C ALA A 204 23.26 -3.23 -9.58
N VAL A 205 22.57 -3.82 -10.58
CA VAL A 205 22.34 -5.27 -10.67
C VAL A 205 23.65 -6.03 -10.88
N ILE A 206 24.57 -5.52 -11.70
CA ILE A 206 25.91 -6.12 -11.88
C ILE A 206 26.72 -6.07 -10.58
N ALA A 207 26.68 -4.93 -9.87
CA ALA A 207 27.35 -4.78 -8.59
C ALA A 207 26.80 -5.77 -7.55
N GLU A 208 25.48 -5.93 -7.49
CA GLU A 208 24.80 -6.86 -6.58
C GLU A 208 25.09 -8.33 -6.95
N LEU A 209 25.07 -8.70 -8.23
CA LEU A 209 25.43 -10.05 -8.69
C LEU A 209 26.88 -10.41 -8.35
N ARG A 210 27.79 -9.43 -8.37
CA ARG A 210 29.18 -9.62 -7.90
C ARG A 210 29.25 -9.81 -6.38
N LEU A 211 28.46 -9.06 -5.61
CA LEU A 211 28.38 -9.23 -4.14
C LEU A 211 27.80 -10.58 -3.75
N GLN A 212 26.87 -11.12 -4.54
CA GLN A 212 26.24 -12.43 -4.34
C GLN A 212 27.05 -13.60 -4.93
N GLY A 213 28.26 -13.36 -5.45
CA GLY A 213 29.16 -14.39 -5.97
C GLY A 213 28.79 -14.94 -7.36
N ALA A 214 27.79 -14.37 -8.03
CA ALA A 214 27.34 -14.74 -9.37
C ALA A 214 28.20 -14.09 -10.47
N HIS A 215 29.53 -14.27 -10.39
CA HIS A 215 30.50 -13.56 -11.22
C HIS A 215 30.33 -13.81 -12.73
N ALA A 216 30.02 -15.04 -13.16
CA ALA A 216 29.83 -15.37 -14.56
C ALA A 216 28.63 -14.63 -15.19
N LEU A 217 27.52 -14.51 -14.45
CA LEU A 217 26.33 -13.78 -14.91
C LEU A 217 26.57 -12.26 -14.91
N ALA A 218 27.32 -11.75 -13.92
CA ALA A 218 27.75 -10.37 -13.90
C ALA A 218 28.65 -10.03 -15.09
N ASP A 219 29.60 -10.91 -15.45
CA ASP A 219 30.49 -10.73 -16.60
C ASP A 219 29.73 -10.78 -17.93
N GLU A 220 28.72 -11.66 -18.05
CA GLU A 220 27.84 -11.72 -19.22
C GLU A 220 27.00 -10.43 -19.39
N LEU A 221 26.40 -9.94 -18.30
CA LEU A 221 25.65 -8.68 -18.31
C LEU A 221 26.54 -7.48 -18.63
N GLU A 222 27.76 -7.44 -18.09
CA GLU A 222 28.73 -6.38 -18.34
C GLU A 222 29.24 -6.41 -19.79
N ALA A 223 29.44 -7.60 -20.37
CA ALA A 223 29.76 -7.76 -21.78
C ALA A 223 28.60 -7.31 -22.70
N ALA A 224 27.36 -7.61 -22.32
CA ALA A 224 26.16 -7.15 -23.03
C ALA A 224 26.01 -5.62 -22.99
N LEU A 225 26.34 -4.98 -21.85
CA LEU A 225 26.38 -3.53 -21.70
C LEU A 225 27.48 -2.87 -22.56
N ARG A 226 28.67 -3.48 -22.63
CA ARG A 226 29.77 -2.99 -23.49
C ARG A 226 29.50 -3.19 -24.98
N ALA A 227 28.69 -4.19 -25.33
CA ALA A 227 28.28 -4.46 -26.71
C ALA A 227 27.11 -3.58 -27.17
N ALA A 228 26.44 -2.86 -26.27
CA ALA A 228 25.39 -1.92 -26.62
C ALA A 228 26.02 -0.65 -27.25
N PRO A 229 25.58 -0.21 -28.45
CA PRO A 229 26.15 0.96 -29.09
C PRO A 229 25.87 2.21 -28.23
N THR A 230 26.93 2.91 -27.83
CA THR A 230 26.86 4.20 -27.13
C THR A 230 26.19 5.23 -28.04
N ALA A 231 24.94 5.56 -27.75
CA ALA A 231 24.23 6.62 -28.46
C ALA A 231 24.77 7.98 -28.02
N GLY A 232 25.63 8.58 -28.84
CA GLY A 232 25.91 10.02 -28.77
C GLY A 232 27.20 10.51 -29.44
N ALA A 233 27.16 10.79 -30.75
CA ALA A 233 27.85 11.92 -31.40
C ALA A 233 27.40 12.03 -32.87
N GLY A 234 27.05 13.24 -33.32
CA GLY A 234 26.23 13.49 -34.51
C GLY A 234 26.87 13.32 -35.90
N ALA A 235 26.00 13.12 -36.90
CA ALA A 235 26.18 13.52 -38.30
C ALA A 235 24.83 13.48 -39.05
N ALA A 236 24.69 14.34 -40.06
CA ALA A 236 23.50 14.69 -40.83
C ALA A 236 23.02 13.57 -41.82
N PRO A 237 21.86 13.74 -42.51
CA PRO A 237 21.07 12.63 -43.05
C PRO A 237 21.49 12.19 -44.45
N GLY A 238 21.37 10.88 -44.72
CA GLY A 238 21.62 10.33 -46.06
C GLY A 238 20.98 8.97 -46.28
N ALA A 239 19.98 8.96 -47.18
CA ALA A 239 19.56 7.88 -48.06
C ALA A 239 19.08 6.52 -47.48
N VAL A 240 17.79 6.26 -47.73
CA VAL A 240 17.17 4.94 -47.80
C VAL A 240 17.80 4.11 -48.93
N PRO A 241 17.99 2.80 -48.73
CA PRO A 241 17.59 1.88 -49.79
C PRO A 241 16.70 0.72 -49.30
N LYS A 242 15.81 0.35 -50.21
CA LYS A 242 14.88 -0.79 -50.23
C LYS A 242 15.61 -2.14 -50.46
N ALA A 243 14.83 -3.20 -50.17
CA ALA A 243 14.94 -4.58 -50.63
C ALA A 243 15.81 -5.50 -49.73
N ALA A 244 15.51 -6.79 -49.54
CA ALA A 244 14.60 -7.69 -50.23
C ALA A 244 14.09 -8.79 -49.27
N ALA A 245 12.98 -9.41 -49.66
CA ALA A 245 12.47 -10.65 -49.10
C ALA A 245 13.44 -11.83 -49.35
N SER A 246 13.47 -12.76 -48.40
CA SER A 246 13.69 -14.18 -48.67
C SER A 246 13.04 -15.00 -47.57
N GLU A 247 12.10 -15.83 -48.00
CA GLU A 247 11.52 -16.95 -47.27
C GLU A 247 12.56 -18.07 -47.10
N ASP A 248 12.38 -18.85 -46.04
CA ASP A 248 12.81 -20.23 -45.76
C ASP A 248 13.15 -20.29 -44.26
N GLY A 249 12.58 -21.13 -43.40
CA GLY A 249 11.85 -22.35 -43.59
C GLY A 249 12.21 -23.27 -42.42
N ALA A 250 11.21 -23.63 -41.61
CA ALA A 250 11.14 -24.77 -40.71
C ALA A 250 12.02 -24.84 -39.42
N GLY A 251 11.33 -24.74 -38.28
CA GLY A 251 11.19 -25.89 -37.40
C GLY A 251 11.84 -25.84 -36.01
N ARG A 252 11.01 -25.57 -34.98
CA ARG A 252 10.81 -26.43 -33.79
C ARG A 252 9.85 -25.75 -32.81
N GLU A 253 8.57 -26.11 -32.93
CA GLU A 253 7.55 -25.91 -31.90
C GLU A 253 7.89 -26.73 -30.66
N ARG A 254 7.88 -26.10 -29.49
CA ARG A 254 7.66 -26.74 -28.18
C ARG A 254 6.81 -25.81 -27.31
N ASP A 255 5.54 -26.19 -27.22
CA ASP A 255 4.63 -26.12 -26.07
C ASP A 255 4.47 -24.79 -25.32
N ALA A 256 3.65 -23.92 -25.91
CA ALA A 256 2.88 -22.89 -25.22
C ALA A 256 1.42 -23.36 -25.09
N ALA A 257 1.12 -24.16 -24.06
CA ALA A 257 -0.23 -24.64 -23.80
C ALA A 257 -0.50 -24.73 -22.28
N SER A 258 -0.58 -23.58 -21.61
CA SER A 258 -1.21 -23.44 -20.29
C SER A 258 -1.48 -21.97 -19.96
N ALA A 259 -2.29 -21.29 -20.77
CA ALA A 259 -2.80 -19.95 -20.48
C ALA A 259 -4.13 -19.73 -21.19
N GLY A 260 -5.17 -20.45 -20.76
CA GLY A 260 -6.47 -20.38 -21.43
C GLY A 260 -7.60 -20.99 -20.62
N ALA A 261 -7.91 -20.44 -19.45
CA ALA A 261 -9.24 -20.57 -18.84
C ALA A 261 -9.40 -19.58 -17.69
N MET A 262 -9.94 -18.40 -17.97
CA MET A 262 -10.87 -17.67 -17.09
C MET A 262 -11.57 -16.63 -17.97
N ARG A 263 -12.54 -17.11 -18.76
CA ARG A 263 -13.57 -16.27 -19.37
C ARG A 263 -14.87 -16.61 -18.65
N ASN A 264 -15.54 -15.60 -18.11
CA ASN A 264 -16.91 -15.72 -17.65
C ASN A 264 -17.81 -16.08 -18.84
N ALA A 265 -18.10 -17.36 -18.99
CA ALA A 265 -19.20 -17.88 -19.79
C ALA A 265 -19.77 -19.09 -19.04
N ALA A 266 -21.06 -19.06 -18.75
CA ALA A 266 -21.77 -20.28 -18.36
C ALA A 266 -21.53 -21.34 -19.45
N PRO A 267 -21.12 -22.58 -19.10
CA PRO A 267 -20.73 -23.56 -20.10
C PRO A 267 -21.96 -24.04 -20.90
N PRO A 268 -21.89 -24.11 -22.23
CA PRO A 268 -22.91 -24.72 -23.07
C PRO A 268 -22.67 -26.23 -23.12
N ASP A 269 -22.82 -26.87 -21.97
CA ASP A 269 -23.04 -28.30 -21.70
C ASP A 269 -22.74 -28.48 -20.22
N GLY A 270 -23.48 -29.33 -19.51
CA GLY A 270 -23.41 -29.52 -18.05
C GLY A 270 -22.01 -29.90 -17.52
N GLY A 271 -21.12 -28.91 -17.45
CA GLY A 271 -19.69 -29.05 -17.26
C GLY A 271 -19.35 -29.49 -15.85
N ARG A 272 -18.78 -30.68 -15.74
CA ARG A 272 -18.21 -31.21 -14.50
C ARG A 272 -17.07 -30.28 -14.05
N GLU A 273 -17.11 -29.81 -12.80
CA GLU A 273 -16.02 -29.03 -12.24
C GLU A 273 -14.67 -29.76 -12.36
N PRO A 274 -13.56 -29.03 -12.59
CA PRO A 274 -12.25 -29.65 -12.62
C PRO A 274 -11.96 -30.36 -11.30
N ALA A 275 -11.31 -31.52 -11.37
CA ALA A 275 -10.89 -32.25 -10.18
C ALA A 275 -10.01 -31.35 -9.27
N PRO A 276 -10.06 -31.51 -7.93
CA PRO A 276 -9.32 -30.67 -6.99
C PRO A 276 -7.84 -30.47 -7.32
N GLU A 277 -7.14 -31.54 -7.75
CA GLU A 277 -5.73 -31.48 -8.14
C GLU A 277 -5.48 -30.58 -9.36
N ALA A 278 -6.37 -30.62 -10.35
CA ALA A 278 -6.28 -29.78 -11.54
C ALA A 278 -6.57 -28.31 -11.19
N ARG A 279 -7.47 -28.05 -10.24
CA ARG A 279 -7.78 -26.71 -9.74
C ARG A 279 -6.60 -26.13 -8.97
N ALA A 280 -6.02 -26.89 -8.03
CA ALA A 280 -4.85 -26.48 -7.27
C ALA A 280 -3.65 -26.20 -8.19
N ALA A 281 -3.44 -27.01 -9.23
CA ALA A 281 -2.41 -26.76 -10.24
C ALA A 281 -2.67 -25.47 -11.05
N ALA A 282 -3.91 -25.19 -11.42
CA ALA A 282 -4.29 -23.98 -12.17
C ALA A 282 -4.19 -22.70 -11.32
N LEU A 283 -4.45 -22.80 -10.01
CA LEU A 283 -4.36 -21.70 -9.05
C LEU A 283 -2.97 -21.57 -8.41
N ARG A 284 -2.01 -22.43 -8.76
CA ARG A 284 -0.63 -22.30 -8.29
C ARG A 284 -0.10 -20.90 -8.61
N ASN A 285 0.51 -20.26 -7.63
CA ASN A 285 1.06 -18.90 -7.68
C ASN A 285 0.02 -17.77 -7.64
N TRP A 286 -1.27 -18.05 -7.87
CA TRP A 286 -2.30 -17.03 -7.77
C TRP A 286 -2.58 -16.69 -6.31
N ILE A 287 -2.58 -15.40 -6.00
CA ILE A 287 -2.92 -14.87 -4.68
C ILE A 287 -3.96 -13.75 -4.83
N PRO A 288 -4.85 -13.57 -3.84
CA PRO A 288 -5.67 -12.38 -3.80
C PRO A 288 -4.79 -11.14 -3.55
N ALA A 289 -5.05 -10.05 -4.26
CA ALA A 289 -4.23 -8.83 -4.23
C ALA A 289 -4.99 -7.62 -3.67
N ALA A 290 -6.30 -7.57 -3.88
CA ALA A 290 -7.18 -6.54 -3.34
C ALA A 290 -8.61 -7.05 -3.30
N LEU A 291 -9.39 -6.56 -2.35
CA LEU A 291 -10.82 -6.82 -2.30
C LEU A 291 -11.52 -5.65 -3.02
N ILE A 292 -12.48 -5.97 -3.88
CA ILE A 292 -13.13 -5.05 -4.80
C ILE A 292 -14.63 -5.17 -4.59
N ARG A 293 -15.32 -4.04 -4.47
CA ARG A 293 -16.78 -4.01 -4.43
C ARG A 293 -17.33 -3.85 -5.84
N ARG A 294 -18.27 -4.71 -6.24
CA ARG A 294 -19.12 -4.48 -7.42
C ARG A 294 -20.57 -4.66 -7.02
N GLU A 295 -21.34 -3.57 -7.15
CA GLU A 295 -22.74 -3.54 -6.74
C GLU A 295 -22.87 -3.98 -5.27
N ASP A 296 -23.55 -5.12 -5.03
CA ASP A 296 -23.80 -5.70 -3.71
C ASP A 296 -22.90 -6.92 -3.40
N GLU A 297 -21.83 -7.14 -4.16
CA GLU A 297 -20.92 -8.28 -3.96
C GLU A 297 -19.45 -7.84 -3.77
N TRP A 298 -18.74 -8.63 -2.97
CA TRP A 298 -17.31 -8.55 -2.76
C TRP A 298 -16.55 -9.54 -3.64
N LEU A 299 -15.60 -9.02 -4.41
CA LEU A 299 -14.75 -9.77 -5.32
C LEU A 299 -13.28 -9.67 -4.91
N CYS A 300 -12.56 -10.77 -5.04
CA CYS A 300 -11.11 -10.80 -4.97
C CYS A 300 -10.53 -10.42 -6.33
N ARG A 301 -9.68 -9.40 -6.39
CA ARG A 301 -8.76 -9.20 -7.50
C ARG A 301 -7.57 -10.13 -7.32
N TRP A 302 -7.28 -10.93 -8.33
CA TRP A 302 -6.23 -11.94 -8.31
C TRP A 302 -4.98 -11.45 -9.05
N ILE A 303 -3.82 -11.89 -8.57
CA ILE A 303 -2.53 -11.67 -9.23
C ILE A 303 -1.72 -12.94 -9.21
N ASP A 304 -0.97 -13.20 -10.29
CA ASP A 304 -0.01 -14.29 -10.34
C ASP A 304 1.30 -13.81 -9.69
N ALA A 305 1.69 -14.37 -8.55
CA ALA A 305 2.92 -14.02 -7.88
C ALA A 305 4.17 -14.62 -8.55
N GLY A 306 4.00 -15.59 -9.46
CA GLY A 306 5.10 -16.34 -10.07
C GLY A 306 6.05 -16.89 -9.01
N ASP A 307 7.35 -16.62 -9.19
CA ASP A 307 8.42 -17.02 -8.27
C ASP A 307 8.85 -15.90 -7.31
N VAL A 308 8.09 -14.80 -7.20
CA VAL A 308 8.46 -13.68 -6.30
C VAL A 308 8.42 -14.13 -4.85
N PRO A 309 9.55 -14.05 -4.10
CA PRO A 309 9.56 -14.37 -2.69
C PRO A 309 8.86 -13.28 -1.87
N PHE A 310 8.28 -13.65 -0.73
CA PHE A 310 7.60 -12.71 0.17
C PHE A 310 8.60 -12.21 1.23
N THR A 311 9.56 -11.39 0.80
CA THR A 311 10.68 -10.92 1.64
C THR A 311 10.70 -9.40 1.82
N ASP A 312 9.81 -8.68 1.14
CA ASP A 312 9.80 -7.22 1.16
C ASP A 312 9.34 -6.67 2.53
N PRO A 313 9.78 -5.46 2.92
CA PRO A 313 9.40 -4.80 4.17
C PRO A 313 7.87 -4.72 4.42
N PHE A 314 7.11 -4.55 3.32
CA PHE A 314 5.65 -4.45 3.26
C PHE A 314 5.14 -5.23 2.05
N PHE A 315 3.99 -5.88 2.19
CA PHE A 315 3.45 -6.73 1.14
C PHE A 315 2.95 -5.93 -0.09
N ASP A 316 2.63 -4.64 0.06
CA ASP A 316 2.38 -3.74 -1.07
C ASP A 316 3.58 -3.66 -2.04
N GLU A 317 4.80 -3.70 -1.52
CA GLU A 317 6.02 -3.72 -2.33
C GLU A 317 6.12 -5.04 -3.11
N THR A 318 5.82 -6.17 -2.47
CA THR A 318 5.72 -7.49 -3.13
C THR A 318 4.66 -7.49 -4.23
N LEU A 319 3.46 -6.95 -3.95
CA LEU A 319 2.39 -6.84 -4.93
C LEU A 319 2.82 -5.97 -6.12
N ASN A 320 3.54 -4.86 -5.88
CA ASN A 320 4.07 -4.02 -6.94
C ASN A 320 5.08 -4.78 -7.83
N ILE A 321 5.96 -5.57 -7.24
CA ILE A 321 6.87 -6.44 -8.02
C ILE A 321 6.07 -7.42 -8.89
N CYS A 322 5.04 -8.06 -8.30
CA CYS A 322 4.17 -8.98 -9.03
C CYS A 322 3.45 -8.28 -10.20
N ARG A 323 2.89 -7.08 -9.98
CA ARG A 323 2.19 -6.30 -11.02
C ARG A 323 3.09 -5.97 -12.20
N ASN A 324 4.37 -5.76 -11.96
CA ASN A 324 5.35 -5.43 -12.99
C ASN A 324 5.85 -6.63 -13.80
N GLN A 325 5.49 -7.86 -13.43
CA GLN A 325 5.82 -9.06 -14.21
C GLN A 325 5.07 -9.10 -15.55
N PRO A 326 5.70 -9.59 -16.65
CA PRO A 326 5.05 -9.67 -17.96
C PRO A 326 3.69 -10.40 -17.96
N GLY A 327 3.54 -11.45 -17.14
CA GLY A 327 2.30 -12.24 -17.04
C GLY A 327 1.11 -11.48 -16.46
N ASN A 328 1.36 -10.40 -15.72
CA ASN A 328 0.34 -9.57 -15.06
C ASN A 328 0.04 -8.25 -15.79
N ARG A 329 0.82 -7.88 -16.81
CA ARG A 329 0.60 -6.67 -17.64
C ARG A 329 -0.53 -6.87 -18.66
N ARG A 330 -1.73 -7.16 -18.16
CA ARG A 330 -2.92 -7.44 -18.98
C ARG A 330 -3.82 -6.21 -19.01
N ALA A 331 -4.53 -6.02 -20.13
CA ALA A 331 -5.54 -4.97 -20.28
C ALA A 331 -6.82 -5.21 -19.45
N PHE A 332 -6.93 -6.35 -18.75
CA PHE A 332 -8.10 -6.75 -17.98
C PHE A 332 -7.70 -7.33 -16.62
N GLN A 333 -8.51 -7.04 -15.60
CA GLN A 333 -8.34 -7.55 -14.25
C GLN A 333 -8.90 -8.97 -14.13
N VAL A 334 -8.24 -9.82 -13.34
CA VAL A 334 -8.76 -11.15 -12.98
C VAL A 334 -9.51 -11.01 -11.66
N LEU A 335 -10.82 -11.25 -11.70
CA LEU A 335 -11.71 -11.13 -10.55
C LEU A 335 -12.34 -12.49 -10.25
N GLY A 336 -12.51 -12.81 -8.97
CA GLY A 336 -13.29 -13.96 -8.50
C GLY A 336 -14.06 -13.61 -7.24
N SER A 337 -15.10 -14.35 -6.89
CA SER A 337 -15.90 -14.06 -5.69
C SER A 337 -15.18 -14.52 -4.41
N VAL A 338 -15.43 -13.85 -3.28
CA VAL A 338 -14.89 -14.27 -1.97
C VAL A 338 -15.35 -15.69 -1.59
N PRO A 339 -16.62 -16.09 -1.78
CA PRO A 339 -17.05 -17.47 -1.54
C PRO A 339 -16.29 -18.50 -2.37
N ALA A 340 -16.00 -18.23 -3.64
CA ALA A 340 -15.22 -19.13 -4.49
C ALA A 340 -13.79 -19.30 -3.98
N MET A 341 -13.14 -18.20 -3.54
CA MET A 341 -11.83 -18.28 -2.87
C MET A 341 -11.90 -19.21 -1.65
N MET A 342 -12.93 -19.10 -0.83
CA MET A 342 -13.10 -19.93 0.36
C MET A 342 -13.34 -21.40 0.04
N GLU A 343 -14.02 -21.69 -1.06
CA GLU A 343 -14.25 -23.04 -1.55
C GLU A 343 -12.95 -23.70 -2.04
N TRP A 344 -12.09 -22.94 -2.73
CA TRP A 344 -10.87 -23.47 -3.34
C TRP A 344 -9.69 -23.59 -2.36
N ALA A 345 -9.64 -22.73 -1.34
CA ALA A 345 -8.50 -22.65 -0.42
C ALA A 345 -8.13 -23.98 0.28
N PRO A 346 -9.08 -24.84 0.71
CA PRO A 346 -8.76 -26.13 1.32
C PRO A 346 -8.01 -27.10 0.41
N GLU A 347 -8.08 -26.92 -0.91
CA GLU A 347 -7.42 -27.78 -1.91
C GLU A 347 -5.96 -27.35 -2.15
N MET A 348 -5.56 -26.16 -1.69
CA MET A 348 -4.23 -25.60 -1.95
C MET A 348 -3.16 -26.21 -1.04
N PRO A 349 -2.09 -26.80 -1.59
CA PRO A 349 -0.92 -27.20 -0.81
C PRO A 349 -0.30 -25.97 -0.15
N SER A 350 -0.43 -25.86 1.17
CA SER A 350 -0.05 -24.65 1.91
C SER A 350 0.59 -24.97 3.26
N VAL A 351 1.28 -23.97 3.80
CA VAL A 351 1.83 -23.96 5.16
C VAL A 351 0.92 -23.08 6.02
N ALA A 352 0.42 -23.64 7.13
CA ALA A 352 -0.38 -22.89 8.08
C ALA A 352 0.49 -21.88 8.88
N PRO A 353 -0.08 -20.76 9.36
CA PRO A 353 0.65 -19.81 10.20
C PRO A 353 1.28 -20.48 11.42
N GLY A 354 2.59 -20.34 11.56
CA GLY A 354 3.36 -20.82 12.73
C GLY A 354 3.52 -19.77 13.82
N ALA A 355 3.40 -18.48 13.46
CA ALA A 355 3.33 -17.37 14.42
C ALA A 355 2.66 -16.15 13.80
N ILE A 356 2.00 -15.35 14.64
CA ILE A 356 1.42 -14.05 14.28
C ILE A 356 2.09 -12.97 15.11
N ILE A 357 2.54 -11.90 14.46
CA ILE A 357 3.25 -10.78 15.07
C ILE A 357 2.34 -9.56 14.98
N PHE A 358 1.70 -9.25 16.10
CA PHE A 358 1.06 -7.96 16.31
C PHE A 358 2.09 -6.96 16.80
N HIS A 359 1.90 -5.70 16.45
CA HIS A 359 2.90 -4.71 16.80
C HIS A 359 2.29 -3.31 16.97
N VAL A 360 2.90 -2.50 17.83
CA VAL A 360 2.66 -1.06 17.80
C VAL A 360 3.42 -0.47 16.62
N SER A 361 2.96 0.65 16.06
CA SER A 361 3.68 1.32 14.97
C SER A 361 5.12 1.66 15.35
N ARG A 362 6.05 1.59 14.39
CA ARG A 362 7.47 2.00 14.54
C ARG A 362 8.26 1.27 15.67
N CYS A 363 7.92 0.03 16.00
CA CYS A 363 8.61 -0.76 17.04
C CYS A 363 9.63 -1.79 16.53
N GLY A 364 10.06 -1.69 15.26
CA GLY A 364 11.02 -2.63 14.66
C GLY A 364 10.44 -3.95 14.14
N SER A 365 9.11 -4.09 14.08
CA SER A 365 8.43 -5.26 13.50
C SER A 365 8.84 -5.55 12.05
N THR A 366 9.07 -4.52 11.24
CA THR A 366 9.58 -4.65 9.87
C THR A 366 10.94 -5.36 9.83
N LEU A 367 11.87 -4.99 10.73
CA LEU A 367 13.18 -5.64 10.79
C LEU A 367 13.03 -7.10 11.24
N ALA A 368 12.17 -7.37 12.23
CA ALA A 368 11.91 -8.74 12.68
C ALA A 368 11.39 -9.63 11.54
N ALA A 369 10.44 -9.13 10.73
CA ALA A 369 9.94 -9.83 9.56
C ALA A 369 11.04 -10.09 8.51
N GLN A 370 11.89 -9.10 8.24
CA GLN A 370 13.02 -9.28 7.32
C GLN A 370 14.03 -10.33 7.80
N LEU A 371 14.34 -10.34 9.10
CA LEU A 371 15.23 -11.34 9.68
C LEU A 371 14.63 -12.75 9.59
N LEU A 372 13.33 -12.90 9.85
CA LEU A 372 12.61 -14.17 9.67
C LEU A 372 12.62 -14.63 8.21
N GLY A 373 12.56 -13.69 7.26
CA GLY A 373 12.54 -13.96 5.83
C GLY A 373 13.91 -14.22 5.19
N LEU A 374 15.00 -14.19 5.95
CA LEU A 374 16.34 -14.50 5.41
C LEU A 374 16.46 -15.95 4.96
N GLU A 375 15.79 -16.88 5.67
CA GLU A 375 15.80 -18.30 5.33
C GLU A 375 14.76 -18.60 4.24
N PRO A 376 15.14 -19.14 3.06
CA PRO A 376 14.23 -19.36 1.93
C PRO A 376 13.06 -20.30 2.20
N LYS A 377 13.13 -21.10 3.27
CA LYS A 377 12.07 -22.01 3.70
C LYS A 377 10.91 -21.29 4.41
N HIS A 378 11.09 -20.02 4.74
CA HIS A 378 10.11 -19.22 5.45
C HIS A 378 9.31 -18.35 4.48
N ILE A 379 7.99 -18.41 4.60
CA ILE A 379 7.07 -17.42 4.06
C ILE A 379 6.86 -16.37 5.15
N VAL A 380 7.12 -15.10 4.83
CA VAL A 380 6.86 -14.00 5.77
C VAL A 380 5.90 -13.01 5.13
N LEU A 381 4.68 -12.95 5.68
CA LEU A 381 3.68 -12.00 5.25
C LEU A 381 3.81 -10.73 6.09
N ALA A 382 3.92 -9.59 5.43
CA ALA A 382 4.20 -8.32 6.09
C ALA A 382 3.13 -7.27 5.79
N GLU A 383 2.11 -7.13 6.65
CA GLU A 383 1.02 -6.15 6.51
C GLU A 383 0.29 -6.34 5.16
N VAL A 384 -0.43 -7.46 5.02
CA VAL A 384 -1.07 -7.83 3.75
C VAL A 384 -2.35 -7.02 3.54
N PRO A 385 -2.43 -6.16 2.50
CA PRO A 385 -3.56 -5.26 2.30
C PRO A 385 -4.90 -5.97 2.15
N PHE A 386 -4.93 -7.10 1.45
CA PHE A 386 -6.16 -7.88 1.26
C PHE A 386 -6.75 -8.41 2.58
N ILE A 387 -5.89 -8.77 3.54
CA ILE A 387 -6.35 -9.20 4.87
C ILE A 387 -6.91 -7.99 5.62
N ASP A 388 -6.24 -6.84 5.53
CA ASP A 388 -6.74 -5.59 6.10
C ASP A 388 -8.13 -5.21 5.55
N ASP A 389 -8.26 -5.28 4.24
CA ASP A 389 -9.49 -5.04 3.52
C ASP A 389 -10.64 -5.93 4.01
N LEU A 390 -10.42 -7.25 4.13
CA LEU A 390 -11.43 -8.18 4.63
C LEU A 390 -11.87 -7.85 6.06
N LEU A 391 -10.92 -7.53 6.94
CA LEU A 391 -11.21 -7.20 8.33
C LEU A 391 -11.98 -5.87 8.46
N ARG A 392 -11.72 -4.92 7.56
CA ARG A 392 -12.29 -3.58 7.60
C ARG A 392 -13.55 -3.39 6.76
N ALA A 393 -13.88 -4.35 5.89
CA ALA A 393 -15.00 -4.24 4.96
C ALA A 393 -16.33 -3.89 5.65
N GLU A 394 -16.64 -4.51 6.80
CA GLU A 394 -17.86 -4.23 7.56
C GLU A 394 -17.91 -2.83 8.17
N TYR A 395 -16.75 -2.21 8.44
CA TYR A 395 -16.66 -0.85 8.95
C TYR A 395 -16.72 0.19 7.84
N ARG A 396 -16.17 -0.15 6.67
CA ARG A 396 -16.17 0.71 5.48
C ARG A 396 -17.52 0.76 4.78
N VAL A 397 -18.21 -0.38 4.71
CA VAL A 397 -19.52 -0.53 4.04
C VAL A 397 -20.44 -1.40 4.92
N PRO A 398 -21.05 -0.84 5.98
CA PRO A 398 -21.90 -1.59 6.89
C PRO A 398 -23.12 -2.25 6.22
N GLU A 399 -23.54 -1.73 5.07
CA GLU A 399 -24.70 -2.21 4.32
C GLU A 399 -24.42 -3.53 3.59
N VAL A 400 -23.15 -3.83 3.30
CA VAL A 400 -22.72 -5.02 2.55
C VAL A 400 -21.56 -5.68 3.28
N PRO A 401 -21.80 -6.44 4.35
CA PRO A 401 -20.73 -7.17 5.04
C PRO A 401 -20.17 -8.27 4.11
N PRO A 402 -18.86 -8.58 4.18
CA PRO A 402 -18.21 -9.59 3.32
C PRO A 402 -18.60 -11.04 3.65
N GLY A 403 -19.70 -11.26 4.38
CA GLY A 403 -20.11 -12.58 4.85
C GLY A 403 -19.18 -13.11 5.95
N ASP A 404 -18.71 -14.34 5.79
CA ASP A 404 -17.80 -15.00 6.74
C ASP A 404 -16.36 -14.46 6.63
N VAL A 405 -16.10 -13.33 7.31
CA VAL A 405 -14.76 -12.70 7.39
C VAL A 405 -13.71 -13.67 7.90
N ALA A 406 -14.04 -14.48 8.92
CA ALA A 406 -13.08 -15.39 9.53
C ALA A 406 -12.67 -16.49 8.53
N GLY A 407 -13.63 -17.09 7.84
CA GLY A 407 -13.39 -18.04 6.76
C GLY A 407 -12.60 -17.41 5.60
N ALA A 408 -12.92 -16.16 5.22
CA ALA A 408 -12.21 -15.45 4.17
C ALA A 408 -10.75 -15.16 4.54
N VAL A 409 -10.47 -14.69 5.76
CA VAL A 409 -9.09 -14.44 6.26
C VAL A 409 -8.30 -15.75 6.32
N LYS A 410 -8.89 -16.83 6.82
CA LYS A 410 -8.26 -18.16 6.84
C LYS A 410 -7.90 -18.63 5.44
N SER A 411 -8.83 -18.47 4.50
CA SER A 411 -8.66 -18.87 3.10
C SER A 411 -7.58 -18.03 2.40
N ALA A 412 -7.58 -16.72 2.63
CA ALA A 412 -6.53 -15.83 2.13
C ALA A 412 -5.14 -16.28 2.63
N LEU A 413 -5.00 -16.57 3.92
CA LEU A 413 -3.74 -17.06 4.49
C LEU A 413 -3.30 -18.41 3.91
N GLN A 414 -4.22 -19.29 3.50
CA GLN A 414 -3.89 -20.52 2.77
C GLN A 414 -3.35 -20.21 1.37
N PHE A 415 -3.94 -19.25 0.64
CA PHE A 415 -3.42 -18.81 -0.65
C PHE A 415 -2.02 -18.18 -0.53
N TYR A 416 -1.78 -17.35 0.48
CA TYR A 416 -0.46 -16.78 0.72
C TYR A 416 0.55 -17.80 1.26
N GLY A 417 0.09 -18.83 1.96
CA GLY A 417 0.89 -19.92 2.50
C GLY A 417 1.23 -21.01 1.47
N GLN A 418 0.87 -20.85 0.20
CA GLN A 418 1.10 -21.86 -0.84
C GLN A 418 2.56 -22.34 -0.88
N LYS A 419 2.73 -23.65 -1.03
CA LYS A 419 4.02 -24.28 -1.34
C LYS A 419 4.34 -24.13 -2.83
N ARG A 420 4.70 -22.91 -3.24
CA ARG A 420 4.94 -22.58 -4.66
C ARG A 420 6.19 -23.28 -5.16
N SER A 421 7.33 -23.12 -4.49
CA SER A 421 8.58 -23.79 -4.85
C SER A 421 8.69 -25.22 -4.31
N GLY A 422 7.91 -25.55 -3.28
CA GLY A 422 7.99 -26.83 -2.57
C GLY A 422 8.99 -26.83 -1.41
N ALA A 423 9.79 -25.76 -1.25
CA ALA A 423 10.74 -25.59 -0.17
C ALA A 423 10.14 -24.92 1.08
N GLU A 424 8.91 -24.40 0.98
CA GLU A 424 8.26 -23.66 2.06
C GLU A 424 7.85 -24.60 3.21
N GLU A 425 8.38 -24.32 4.40
CA GLU A 425 8.17 -25.13 5.60
C GLU A 425 7.46 -24.34 6.71
N ARG A 426 7.61 -23.01 6.76
CA ARG A 426 7.07 -22.15 7.83
C ARG A 426 6.40 -20.90 7.28
N LEU A 427 5.35 -20.44 7.95
CA LEU A 427 4.65 -19.20 7.63
C LEU A 427 4.60 -18.28 8.87
N PHE A 428 5.11 -17.05 8.73
CA PHE A 428 5.04 -16.00 9.73
C PHE A 428 4.17 -14.86 9.23
N VAL A 429 3.26 -14.35 10.06
CA VAL A 429 2.34 -13.28 9.68
C VAL A 429 2.57 -12.05 10.56
N LYS A 430 3.19 -11.01 10.02
CA LYS A 430 3.24 -9.68 10.63
C LYS A 430 1.99 -8.91 10.17
N THR A 431 1.09 -8.59 11.10
CA THR A 431 -0.16 -7.91 10.81
C THR A 431 -0.01 -6.39 10.82
N ASP A 432 -0.99 -5.64 10.31
CA ASP A 432 -1.08 -4.21 10.60
C ASP A 432 -1.27 -3.94 12.08
N SER A 433 -0.86 -2.74 12.54
CA SER A 433 -0.88 -2.41 13.97
C SER A 433 -2.29 -2.46 14.57
N TRP A 434 -3.32 -2.10 13.80
CA TRP A 434 -4.71 -2.13 14.27
C TRP A 434 -5.36 -3.52 14.20
N HIS A 435 -4.70 -4.53 13.62
CA HIS A 435 -5.23 -5.90 13.61
C HIS A 435 -5.32 -6.53 15.00
N ILE A 436 -4.64 -5.96 16.00
CA ILE A 436 -4.76 -6.40 17.40
C ILE A 436 -6.20 -6.29 17.93
N PHE A 437 -7.00 -5.36 17.42
CA PHE A 437 -8.42 -5.25 17.81
C PHE A 437 -9.28 -6.39 17.26
N PHE A 438 -8.77 -7.13 16.27
CA PHE A 438 -9.34 -8.37 15.73
C PHE A 438 -8.75 -9.63 16.37
N HIS A 439 -8.01 -9.50 17.48
CA HIS A 439 -7.44 -10.63 18.22
C HIS A 439 -8.42 -11.81 18.45
N PRO A 440 -9.70 -11.60 18.84
CA PRO A 440 -10.64 -12.71 19.02
C PRO A 440 -10.85 -13.54 17.75
N LEU A 441 -10.89 -12.89 16.58
CA LEU A 441 -10.99 -13.55 15.28
C LEU A 441 -9.71 -14.33 14.97
N TYR A 442 -8.54 -13.72 15.14
CA TYR A 442 -7.27 -14.43 14.92
C TYR A 442 -7.11 -15.64 15.84
N ARG A 443 -7.46 -15.51 17.13
CA ARG A 443 -7.37 -16.62 18.10
C ARG A 443 -8.39 -17.72 17.81
N SER A 444 -9.58 -17.40 17.31
CA SER A 444 -10.56 -18.43 16.92
C SER A 444 -10.09 -19.24 15.70
N LEU A 445 -9.42 -18.59 14.75
CA LEU A 445 -8.84 -19.25 13.58
C LEU A 445 -7.58 -20.07 13.93
N PHE A 446 -6.79 -19.61 14.89
CA PHE A 446 -5.49 -20.17 15.25
C PHE A 446 -5.34 -20.37 16.77
N PRO A 447 -6.01 -21.38 17.37
CA PRO A 447 -6.10 -21.55 18.82
C PRO A 447 -4.75 -21.69 19.53
N ASP A 448 -3.79 -22.38 18.92
CA ASP A 448 -2.50 -22.73 19.54
C ASP A 448 -1.32 -21.93 18.98
N VAL A 449 -1.56 -21.07 17.98
CA VAL A 449 -0.48 -20.32 17.34
C VAL A 449 0.04 -19.24 18.29
N PRO A 450 1.36 -19.14 18.51
CA PRO A 450 1.93 -18.11 19.36
C PRO A 450 1.75 -16.73 18.72
N PHE A 451 1.24 -15.78 19.51
CA PHE A 451 1.10 -14.39 19.13
C PHE A 451 2.18 -13.56 19.83
N PHE A 452 2.93 -12.78 19.07
CA PHE A 452 3.95 -11.87 19.61
C PHE A 452 3.42 -10.45 19.55
N LEU A 453 3.45 -9.76 20.67
CA LEU A 453 2.96 -8.40 20.85
C LEU A 453 4.17 -7.48 20.98
N LEU A 454 4.67 -6.97 19.85
CA LEU A 454 5.90 -6.18 19.80
C LEU A 454 5.64 -4.70 20.06
N TYR A 455 6.26 -4.13 21.09
CA TYR A 455 6.11 -2.72 21.47
C TYR A 455 7.45 -2.02 21.73
N ARG A 456 7.41 -0.69 21.77
CA ARG A 456 8.56 0.21 21.97
C ARG A 456 8.15 1.37 22.87
N SER A 457 9.13 2.09 23.43
CA SER A 457 8.89 3.32 24.21
C SER A 457 8.00 4.30 23.44
N PRO A 458 6.96 4.89 24.08
CA PRO A 458 6.01 5.76 23.39
C PRO A 458 6.64 7.02 22.80
N GLU A 459 7.64 7.60 23.48
CA GLU A 459 8.37 8.77 22.99
C GLU A 459 9.06 8.50 21.65
N GLU A 460 9.73 7.35 21.53
CA GLU A 460 10.44 6.96 20.31
C GLU A 460 9.47 6.68 19.16
N VAL A 461 8.32 6.05 19.47
CA VAL A 461 7.26 5.82 18.49
C VAL A 461 6.70 7.14 17.97
N LEU A 462 6.35 8.06 18.86
CA LEU A 462 5.79 9.38 18.49
C LEU A 462 6.81 10.21 17.71
N TYR A 463 8.06 10.23 18.13
CA TYR A 463 9.12 10.92 17.41
C TYR A 463 9.32 10.35 15.99
N SER A 464 9.31 9.03 15.84
CA SER A 464 9.37 8.38 14.53
C SER A 464 8.17 8.73 13.64
N GLN A 465 6.97 8.80 14.21
CA GLN A 465 5.75 9.19 13.50
C GLN A 465 5.74 10.67 13.07
N ARG A 466 6.39 11.57 13.83
CA ARG A 466 6.57 12.98 13.40
C ARG A 466 7.39 13.11 12.13
N LYS A 467 8.41 12.25 11.95
CA LYS A 467 9.25 12.23 10.73
C LYS A 467 8.48 11.72 9.52
N GLN A 468 7.70 10.66 9.72
CA GLN A 468 6.89 10.05 8.67
C GLN A 468 5.64 9.42 9.28
N ARG A 469 4.49 10.06 9.06
CA ARG A 469 3.19 9.63 9.57
C ARG A 469 2.76 8.33 8.89
N GLY A 470 2.37 7.33 9.68
CA GLY A 470 1.64 6.15 9.21
C GLY A 470 0.13 6.41 9.07
N MET A 471 -0.60 5.57 8.34
CA MET A 471 -2.03 5.76 8.06
C MET A 471 -2.88 6.02 9.31
N HIS A 472 -2.73 5.19 10.34
CA HIS A 472 -3.45 5.32 11.63
C HIS A 472 -3.06 6.54 12.47
N SER A 473 -2.06 7.33 12.06
CA SER A 473 -1.72 8.59 12.73
C SER A 473 -2.50 9.78 12.16
N VAL A 474 -3.34 9.55 11.14
CA VAL A 474 -4.21 10.54 10.52
C VAL A 474 -5.66 10.22 10.88
N PRO A 475 -6.38 11.16 11.54
CA PRO A 475 -7.79 10.97 11.88
C PRO A 475 -8.65 10.65 10.65
N GLY A 476 -9.46 9.60 10.75
CA GLY A 476 -10.44 9.22 9.72
C GLY A 476 -9.92 8.31 8.60
N VAL A 477 -8.64 7.93 8.61
CA VAL A 477 -8.07 6.94 7.65
C VAL A 477 -8.34 5.50 8.09
N ILE A 478 -8.27 5.25 9.41
CA ILE A 478 -8.71 3.99 10.03
C ILE A 478 -10.01 4.25 10.78
N GLU A 479 -10.97 3.34 10.63
CA GLU A 479 -12.29 3.44 11.23
C GLU A 479 -12.17 3.44 12.76
N ARG A 480 -12.72 4.47 13.40
CA ARG A 480 -12.49 4.73 14.83
C ARG A 480 -13.08 3.64 15.72
N GLU A 481 -14.15 3.02 15.24
CA GLU A 481 -14.88 1.91 15.83
C GLU A 481 -13.95 0.72 16.09
N ILE A 482 -12.94 0.50 15.25
CA ILE A 482 -11.97 -0.58 15.42
C ILE A 482 -11.21 -0.44 16.75
N PHE A 483 -10.77 0.79 17.08
CA PHE A 483 -10.02 1.06 18.32
C PHE A 483 -10.88 0.97 19.59
N ARG A 484 -12.22 0.96 19.46
CA ARG A 484 -13.15 0.80 20.58
C ARG A 484 -13.49 -0.67 20.86
N GLY A 485 -12.92 -1.59 20.08
CA GLY A 485 -13.16 -3.03 20.14
C GLY A 485 -14.42 -3.44 19.37
N ALA A 486 -14.34 -4.56 18.65
CA ALA A 486 -15.44 -5.15 17.87
C ALA A 486 -16.65 -5.65 18.71
N ALA A 487 -16.70 -5.33 20.00
CA ALA A 487 -17.81 -5.68 20.89
C ALA A 487 -18.83 -4.55 20.93
N ARG A 488 -19.67 -4.44 19.89
CA ARG A 488 -21.04 -3.86 19.92
C ARG A 488 -21.67 -3.89 18.52
N ARG A 489 -22.14 -5.06 18.08
CA ARG A 489 -23.29 -5.19 17.16
C ARG A 489 -23.74 -6.66 17.00
N SER A 490 -23.91 -7.35 18.11
CA SER A 490 -24.76 -8.56 18.16
C SER A 490 -25.66 -8.44 19.39
N GLU A 491 -26.68 -7.59 19.29
CA GLU A 491 -27.90 -7.62 20.11
C GLU A 491 -28.84 -6.51 19.58
N THR A 492 -29.67 -6.87 18.60
CA THR A 492 -30.91 -6.15 18.32
C THR A 492 -31.88 -6.43 19.46
N GLY A 493 -32.16 -5.43 20.32
CA GLY A 493 -33.14 -5.59 21.39
C GLY A 493 -33.32 -4.40 22.35
N SER A 494 -34.01 -3.36 21.89
CA SER A 494 -34.78 -2.35 22.66
C SER A 494 -34.08 -1.40 23.67
N PRO A 495 -34.50 -0.11 23.73
CA PRO A 495 -33.93 0.87 24.64
C PRO A 495 -34.58 0.75 26.04
N GLY A 496 -33.83 0.18 27.00
CA GLY A 496 -34.19 0.13 28.41
C GLY A 496 -33.71 1.37 29.17
N ARG A 497 -34.63 1.98 29.91
CA ARG A 497 -34.54 3.21 30.70
C ARG A 497 -33.31 3.30 31.65
N SER A 498 -32.79 4.52 31.74
CA SER A 498 -31.88 4.99 32.79
C SER A 498 -32.57 5.09 34.16
N GLU A 499 -31.95 4.55 35.20
CA GLU A 499 -32.16 4.98 36.59
C GLU A 499 -30.81 5.35 37.26
N PRO A 500 -30.78 6.36 38.15
CA PRO A 500 -29.56 6.86 38.77
C PRO A 500 -29.33 6.22 40.16
N GLY A 501 -28.09 5.80 40.46
CA GLY A 501 -27.76 5.23 41.76
C GLY A 501 -26.32 5.47 42.21
N GLY A 502 -26.15 6.42 43.14
CA GLY A 502 -25.31 6.29 44.34
C GLY A 502 -23.78 6.52 44.24
N PRO A 503 -23.16 7.36 45.11
CA PRO A 503 -21.74 7.67 45.07
C PRO A 503 -20.90 6.59 45.76
N GLY A 504 -19.84 6.13 45.09
CA GLY A 504 -18.96 5.07 45.60
C GLY A 504 -17.50 5.27 45.22
N ARG A 505 -16.78 5.93 46.14
CA ARG A 505 -15.33 5.85 46.43
C ARG A 505 -14.34 6.22 45.33
N SER A 506 -13.69 7.35 45.56
CA SER A 506 -12.42 7.77 44.97
C SER A 506 -11.30 6.80 45.34
N GLU A 507 -10.66 6.18 44.35
CA GLU A 507 -9.26 5.81 44.45
C GLU A 507 -8.43 6.80 43.64
N ALA A 508 -7.42 7.33 44.33
CA ALA A 508 -6.51 8.36 43.86
C ALA A 508 -5.42 7.77 42.98
N GLY A 509 -5.24 8.39 41.83
CA GLY A 509 -4.17 8.16 40.87
C GLY A 509 -4.36 9.12 39.69
N ALA A 510 -4.41 10.42 39.99
CA ALA A 510 -4.71 11.46 39.01
C ALA A 510 -3.56 11.61 37.99
N THR A 511 -3.62 10.82 36.93
CA THR A 511 -3.23 11.26 35.59
C THR A 511 -4.55 11.62 34.90
N GLY A 512 -4.69 12.84 34.38
CA GLY A 512 -5.91 13.25 33.69
C GLY A 512 -6.23 12.28 32.53
N PRO A 513 -7.51 12.08 32.17
CA PRO A 513 -7.83 11.29 31.00
C PRO A 513 -7.10 11.87 29.78
N MET A 514 -6.47 10.99 28.98
CA MET A 514 -5.88 11.38 27.69
C MET A 514 -6.90 12.25 26.94
N PRO A 515 -6.51 13.43 26.43
CA PRO A 515 -7.43 14.31 25.71
C PRO A 515 -8.09 13.49 24.58
N ASP A 516 -9.42 13.54 24.54
CA ASP A 516 -10.15 12.86 23.48
C ASP A 516 -9.75 13.51 22.15
N ALA A 517 -9.43 12.69 21.15
CA ALA A 517 -9.00 13.15 19.83
C ALA A 517 -10.03 14.11 19.17
N ASP A 518 -11.29 14.07 19.61
CA ASP A 518 -12.37 14.96 19.18
C ASP A 518 -12.21 16.41 19.68
N THR A 519 -11.41 16.65 20.72
CA THR A 519 -11.20 18.00 21.25
C THR A 519 -10.28 18.85 20.36
N ALA A 520 -9.49 18.20 19.49
CA ALA A 520 -8.60 18.87 18.55
C ALA A 520 -8.26 17.96 17.34
N PRO A 521 -9.19 17.78 16.36
CA PRO A 521 -8.98 16.90 15.20
C PRO A 521 -7.81 17.32 14.29
N ASN A 522 -7.25 18.52 14.48
CA ASN A 522 -6.08 19.01 13.76
C ASN A 522 -4.75 18.70 14.48
N ASP A 523 -4.79 18.18 15.72
CA ASP A 523 -3.59 17.80 16.46
C ASP A 523 -3.25 16.32 16.21
N LEU A 524 -2.37 16.11 15.22
CA LEU A 524 -1.91 14.78 14.80
C LEU A 524 -1.07 14.08 15.87
N ASP A 525 -0.41 14.82 16.77
CA ASP A 525 0.37 14.23 17.86
C ASP A 525 -0.53 13.76 18.98
N ALA A 526 -1.53 14.56 19.37
CA ALA A 526 -2.55 14.14 20.32
C ALA A 526 -3.33 12.92 19.80
N HIS A 527 -3.71 12.92 18.52
CA HIS A 527 -4.38 11.78 17.91
C HIS A 527 -3.49 10.52 17.92
N MET A 528 -2.23 10.62 17.48
CA MET A 528 -1.32 9.48 17.49
C MET A 528 -1.05 8.98 18.91
N ALA A 529 -0.92 9.87 19.88
CA ALA A 529 -0.78 9.51 21.29
C ALA A 529 -2.01 8.75 21.79
N TRP A 530 -3.21 9.20 21.43
CA TRP A 530 -4.45 8.48 21.74
C TRP A 530 -4.49 7.08 21.11
N VAL A 531 -4.14 6.95 19.83
CA VAL A 531 -4.08 5.66 19.11
C VAL A 531 -3.08 4.71 19.78
N LEU A 532 -1.88 5.22 20.11
CA LEU A 532 -0.86 4.43 20.78
C LEU A 532 -1.31 3.94 22.16
N ALA A 533 -2.05 4.78 22.91
CA ALA A 533 -2.65 4.39 24.17
C ALA A 533 -3.65 3.24 23.98
N GLN A 534 -4.46 3.24 22.91
CA GLN A 534 -5.38 2.13 22.63
C GLN A 534 -4.62 0.84 22.32
N TYR A 535 -3.54 0.89 21.52
CA TYR A 535 -2.71 -0.28 21.27
C TYR A 535 -2.11 -0.85 22.56
N MET A 536 -1.56 0.00 23.43
CA MET A 536 -0.95 -0.45 24.69
C MET A 536 -1.98 -1.10 25.63
N LYS A 537 -3.15 -0.47 25.78
CA LYS A 537 -4.25 -1.06 26.57
C LYS A 537 -4.68 -2.41 26.00
N ARG A 538 -4.84 -2.50 24.68
CA ARG A 538 -5.24 -3.76 24.04
C ARG A 538 -4.17 -4.84 24.19
N PHE A 539 -2.89 -4.49 24.13
CA PHE A 539 -1.79 -5.43 24.36
C PHE A 539 -1.82 -5.98 25.78
N MET A 540 -2.08 -5.13 26.79
CA MET A 540 -2.22 -5.57 28.18
C MET A 540 -3.39 -6.55 28.35
N GLU A 541 -4.56 -6.21 27.79
CA GLU A 541 -5.75 -7.05 27.82
C GLU A 541 -5.49 -8.42 27.19
N VAL A 542 -4.92 -8.44 25.99
CA VAL A 542 -4.62 -9.68 25.27
C VAL A 542 -3.59 -10.51 26.03
N ALA A 543 -2.49 -9.92 26.49
CA ALA A 543 -1.46 -10.63 27.24
C ALA A 543 -1.95 -11.16 28.61
N ALA A 544 -3.01 -10.58 29.18
CA ALA A 544 -3.61 -11.05 30.43
C ALA A 544 -4.58 -12.23 30.19
N ALA A 545 -5.28 -12.24 29.05
CA ALA A 545 -6.33 -13.20 28.75
C ALA A 545 -5.86 -14.40 27.90
N ASP A 546 -4.82 -14.23 27.09
CA ASP A 546 -4.35 -15.21 26.12
C ASP A 546 -3.00 -15.82 26.52
N PRO A 547 -2.95 -17.09 26.96
CA PRO A 547 -1.70 -17.74 27.39
C PRO A 547 -0.70 -17.98 26.25
N HIS A 548 -1.13 -17.84 25.01
CA HIS A 548 -0.29 -17.95 23.82
C HIS A 548 0.11 -16.58 23.25
N ALA A 549 -0.19 -15.48 23.97
CA ALA A 549 0.27 -14.14 23.62
C ALA A 549 1.48 -13.71 24.47
N TYR A 550 2.54 -13.27 23.80
CA TYR A 550 3.82 -12.93 24.42
C TYR A 550 4.16 -11.46 24.16
N LEU A 551 4.31 -10.71 25.25
CA LEU A 551 4.83 -9.34 25.22
C LEU A 551 6.32 -9.35 24.84
N VAL A 552 6.69 -8.55 23.85
CA VAL A 552 8.08 -8.41 23.40
C VAL A 552 8.43 -6.94 23.27
N ASN A 553 9.51 -6.51 23.90
CA ASN A 553 9.94 -5.12 23.87
C ASN A 553 11.10 -4.94 22.89
N TYR A 554 11.05 -3.88 22.09
CA TYR A 554 12.13 -3.47 21.19
C TYR A 554 13.50 -3.40 21.88
N THR A 555 13.55 -3.00 23.15
CA THR A 555 14.78 -2.91 23.95
C THR A 555 15.49 -4.25 24.17
N GLU A 556 14.80 -5.37 23.93
CA GLU A 556 15.40 -6.71 23.96
C GLU A 556 16.33 -6.96 22.76
N GLY A 557 16.23 -6.15 21.71
CA GLY A 557 17.01 -6.25 20.47
C GLY A 557 16.35 -7.20 19.47
N ILE A 558 16.14 -6.72 18.23
CA ILE A 558 15.41 -7.47 17.19
C ILE A 558 15.97 -8.88 16.92
N PRO A 559 17.31 -9.11 16.84
CA PRO A 559 17.83 -10.47 16.71
C PRO A 559 17.43 -11.40 17.85
N ALA A 560 17.44 -10.93 19.10
CA ALA A 560 17.03 -11.72 20.26
C ALA A 560 15.52 -11.99 20.27
N ILE A 561 14.72 -11.04 19.77
CA ILE A 561 13.28 -11.22 19.57
C ILE A 561 13.02 -12.34 18.55
N VAL A 562 13.74 -12.36 17.43
CA VAL A 562 13.61 -13.41 16.41
C VAL A 562 14.05 -14.77 16.94
N GLU A 563 15.12 -14.85 17.73
CA GLU A 563 15.51 -16.07 18.43
C GLU A 563 14.41 -16.58 19.39
N ARG A 564 13.73 -15.68 20.10
CA ARG A 564 12.59 -16.06 20.96
C ARG A 564 11.42 -16.59 20.14
N ILE A 565 11.12 -15.97 19.00
CA ILE A 565 10.09 -16.45 18.07
C ILE A 565 10.45 -17.86 17.59
N ALA A 566 11.69 -18.06 17.15
CA ALA A 566 12.21 -19.36 16.73
C ALA A 566 12.09 -20.44 17.83
N GLN A 567 12.49 -20.13 19.05
CA GLN A 567 12.38 -21.05 20.18
C GLN A 567 10.93 -21.45 20.47
N ARG A 568 10.01 -20.48 20.49
CA ARG A 568 8.58 -20.70 20.79
C ARG A 568 7.85 -21.43 19.67
N THR A 569 8.28 -21.26 18.43
CA THR A 569 7.71 -21.91 17.24
C THR A 569 8.40 -23.24 16.89
N ASN A 570 9.39 -23.66 17.69
CA ASN A 570 10.25 -24.81 17.42
C ASN A 570 10.84 -24.76 15.99
N THR A 571 11.38 -23.60 15.62
CA THR A 571 11.99 -23.31 14.32
C THR A 571 13.46 -22.96 14.54
N PRO A 572 14.35 -23.95 14.70
CA PRO A 572 15.75 -23.68 15.08
C PRO A 572 16.46 -22.89 13.97
N ILE A 573 17.02 -21.73 14.34
CA ILE A 573 17.82 -20.91 13.43
C ILE A 573 19.21 -21.54 13.31
N GLY A 574 19.66 -21.83 12.09
CA GLY A 574 21.00 -22.34 11.82
C GLY A 574 22.11 -21.30 12.08
N PRO A 575 23.37 -21.71 12.35
CA PRO A 575 24.47 -20.77 12.56
C PRO A 575 24.67 -19.77 11.40
N GLU A 576 24.57 -20.23 10.15
CA GLU A 576 24.66 -19.38 8.96
C GLU A 576 23.62 -18.25 8.96
N TRP A 577 22.37 -18.57 9.33
CA TRP A 577 21.29 -17.59 9.36
C TRP A 577 21.46 -16.60 10.51
N ARG A 578 22.03 -17.01 11.66
CA ARG A 578 22.39 -16.08 12.74
C ARG A 578 23.41 -15.04 12.29
N ASP A 579 24.41 -15.46 11.52
CA ASP A 579 25.43 -14.54 11.00
C ASP A 579 24.81 -13.53 10.02
N LYS A 580 23.96 -14.00 9.10
CA LYS A 580 23.19 -13.12 8.19
C LYS A 580 22.26 -12.17 8.94
N MET A 581 21.64 -12.61 10.03
CA MET A 581 20.82 -11.75 10.88
C MET A 581 21.66 -10.66 11.58
N ALA A 582 22.83 -11.03 12.09
CA ALA A 582 23.75 -10.10 12.73
C ALA A 582 24.26 -9.04 11.74
N GLU A 583 24.46 -9.41 10.48
CA GLU A 583 24.80 -8.47 9.40
C GLU A 583 23.61 -7.57 9.04
N ARG A 584 22.45 -8.15 8.73
CA ARG A 584 21.25 -7.40 8.31
C ARG A 584 20.76 -6.41 9.35
N SER A 585 20.90 -6.74 10.63
CA SER A 585 20.47 -5.87 11.75
C SER A 585 21.26 -4.56 11.87
N ARG A 586 22.40 -4.41 11.19
CA ARG A 586 23.18 -3.16 11.14
C ARG A 586 22.56 -2.08 10.25
N PHE A 587 21.60 -2.47 9.41
CA PHE A 587 21.03 -1.61 8.38
C PHE A 587 19.55 -1.29 8.64
N HIS A 588 19.09 -0.15 8.13
CA HIS A 588 17.72 0.33 8.31
C HIS A 588 16.69 -0.64 7.70
N ALA A 589 15.60 -0.88 8.45
CA ALA A 589 14.59 -1.89 8.07
C ALA A 589 13.93 -1.58 6.70
N LYS A 590 13.57 -0.31 6.47
CA LYS A 590 12.88 0.10 5.23
C LYS A 590 13.82 0.60 4.13
N ARG A 591 15.13 0.66 4.41
CA ARG A 591 16.16 1.19 3.51
C ARG A 591 17.44 0.36 3.69
N PRO A 592 17.53 -0.81 3.06
CA PRO A 592 18.59 -1.79 3.33
C PRO A 592 20.02 -1.25 3.15
N ALA A 593 20.22 -0.22 2.32
CA ALA A 593 21.52 0.41 2.08
C ALA A 593 21.91 1.49 3.11
N GLN A 594 21.04 1.87 4.04
CA GLN A 594 21.33 2.91 5.05
C GLN A 594 21.71 2.27 6.38
N VAL A 595 22.83 2.69 6.98
CA VAL A 595 23.21 2.27 8.34
C VAL A 595 22.18 2.83 9.33
N PHE A 596 21.71 1.98 10.25
CA PHE A 596 20.76 2.41 11.27
C PHE A 596 21.46 3.32 12.31
N SER A 597 20.83 4.46 12.63
CA SER A 597 21.24 5.34 13.72
C SER A 597 20.01 5.69 14.56
N GLU A 598 20.13 5.53 15.87
CA GLU A 598 19.08 5.85 16.83
C GLU A 598 19.19 7.33 17.20
N GLU A 599 18.23 8.14 16.74
CA GLU A 599 18.16 9.56 17.08
C GLU A 599 17.16 9.76 18.21
N ALA A 600 17.62 10.34 19.33
CA ALA A 600 16.77 10.73 20.44
C ALA A 600 15.87 11.91 20.03
N GLY A 601 14.57 11.77 20.28
CA GLY A 601 13.59 12.79 19.94
C GLY A 601 13.44 13.85 21.02
N ALA A 602 13.73 15.12 20.73
CA ALA A 602 13.38 16.24 21.58
C ALA A 602 12.03 16.87 21.20
N GLY A 603 11.26 17.35 22.19
CA GLY A 603 10.17 18.33 21.97
C GLY A 603 8.74 17.78 21.89
N LEU A 604 8.42 16.67 22.55
CA LEU A 604 7.03 16.23 22.80
C LEU A 604 6.51 16.87 24.09
N ALA A 605 5.22 17.24 24.13
CA ALA A 605 4.62 17.81 25.33
C ALA A 605 4.46 16.72 26.40
N ASP A 606 4.89 17.01 27.64
CA ASP A 606 4.81 16.07 28.76
C ASP A 606 3.37 15.59 29.02
N THR A 607 2.38 16.44 28.75
CA THR A 607 0.95 16.14 28.87
C THR A 607 0.47 14.98 27.99
N LEU A 608 1.14 14.71 26.87
CA LEU A 608 0.86 13.55 26.01
C LEU A 608 1.68 12.32 26.42
N LEU A 609 2.90 12.54 26.91
CA LEU A 609 3.85 11.47 27.22
C LEU A 609 3.57 10.79 28.57
N GLU A 610 3.23 11.54 29.61
CA GLU A 610 3.03 10.99 30.96
C GLU A 610 1.99 9.84 31.02
N PRO A 611 0.78 9.97 30.41
CA PRO A 611 -0.18 8.88 30.40
C PRO A 611 0.32 7.66 29.61
N LEU A 612 1.04 7.88 28.51
CA LEU A 612 1.61 6.81 27.69
C LEU A 612 2.73 6.07 28.40
N PHE A 613 3.62 6.79 29.10
CA PHE A 613 4.67 6.17 29.90
C PHE A 613 4.08 5.35 31.04
N THR A 614 2.97 5.79 31.65
CA THR A 614 2.25 5.02 32.66
C THR A 614 1.77 3.68 32.09
N LEU A 615 1.14 3.67 30.90
CA LEU A 615 0.72 2.44 30.20
C LEU A 615 1.93 1.56 29.81
N TYR A 616 3.00 2.17 29.31
CA TYR A 616 4.23 1.46 28.95
C TYR A 616 4.88 0.77 30.16
N GLN A 617 4.92 1.42 31.32
CA GLN A 617 5.43 0.81 32.55
C GLN A 617 4.53 -0.32 33.06
N GLN A 618 3.21 -0.22 32.87
CA GLN A 618 2.28 -1.32 33.16
C GLN A 618 2.56 -2.53 32.27
N LEU A 619 2.73 -2.34 30.96
CA LEU A 619 3.16 -3.38 30.02
C LEU A 619 4.49 -4.03 30.43
N GLU A 620 5.48 -3.22 30.81
CA GLU A 620 6.79 -3.74 31.26
C GLU A 620 6.70 -4.58 32.53
N ARG A 621 5.88 -4.18 33.51
CA ARG A 621 5.63 -4.99 34.71
C ARG A 621 4.98 -6.32 34.34
N GLN A 622 3.93 -6.29 33.52
CA GLN A 622 3.25 -7.50 33.05
C GLN A 622 4.19 -8.43 32.28
N ARG A 623 5.01 -7.90 31.36
CA ARG A 623 6.01 -8.68 30.61
C ARG A 623 7.02 -9.36 31.53
N ARG A 624 7.41 -8.71 32.63
CA ARG A 624 8.35 -9.23 33.64
C ARG A 624 7.68 -10.14 34.67
N GLY A 625 6.35 -10.30 34.63
CA GLY A 625 5.58 -11.05 35.61
C GLY A 625 5.52 -10.39 36.99
N GLN A 626 5.53 -9.05 37.04
CA GLN A 626 5.54 -8.22 38.26
C GLN A 626 4.19 -7.61 38.60
#